data_AF-A0A841DER6-F1
#
_entry.id   AF-A0A841DER6-F1
#
_cell.length_a   1.000
_cell.length_b   1.000
_cell.length_c   1.000
_cell.angle_alpha   90.00
_cell.angle_beta   90.00
_cell.angle_gamma   90.00
#
_symmetry.space_group_name_H-M   'P 1'
#
loop_
_entity.id
_entity.type
_entity.pdbx_description
1 polymer ?
#
loop_
_entity_poly.entity_id
_entity_poly.type
_entity_poly.pdbx_seq_one_letter_code
_entity_poly.pdbx_strand_id
1 'polypeptide(L)'
;MRLGSGGGAGGQYPTAHVRKPPEAPMIGPLATGLIVLALVIALVSLLTTALNKAMGNVLLVALGVLELGLLVQAGLLIAALVRGEGPAETATLIGYMAGTVVIPPVAAFWGVGERSRWGPAVIAVAGFAIPGMVGRMLQLWQGTA
;
A
#
# COMPACT_ATOMS: atom_id res chain seq x y z
N MET A 1 -4.58 57.06 -39.49
CA MET A 1 -5.68 56.83 -38.52
C MET A 1 -5.75 55.33 -38.26
N ARG A 2 -5.35 54.89 -37.04
CA ARG A 2 -5.68 53.65 -36.27
C ARG A 2 -5.64 52.29 -37.01
N LEU A 3 -5.07 51.18 -36.51
CA LEU A 3 -4.46 50.76 -35.25
C LEU A 3 -3.68 49.46 -35.56
N GLY A 4 -2.44 49.32 -35.08
CA GLY A 4 -1.90 48.00 -34.78
C GLY A 4 -2.52 47.51 -33.47
N SER A 5 -3.03 46.29 -33.42
CA SER A 5 -3.30 45.53 -32.19
C SER A 5 -4.01 44.23 -32.54
N GLY A 6 -3.41 43.11 -32.17
CA GLY A 6 -4.03 41.79 -32.26
C GLY A 6 -3.18 40.71 -31.58
N GLY A 7 -2.47 41.08 -30.51
CA GLY A 7 -1.92 40.11 -29.58
C GLY A 7 -3.08 39.38 -28.90
N GLY A 8 -3.32 38.15 -29.32
CA GLY A 8 -4.23 37.22 -28.68
C GLY A 8 -3.43 36.06 -28.15
N ALA A 9 -3.02 36.18 -26.90
CA ALA A 9 -2.36 35.15 -26.12
C ALA A 9 -3.08 33.80 -26.28
N GLY A 10 -2.54 32.94 -27.13
CA GLY A 10 -2.71 31.51 -26.97
C GLY A 10 -2.16 31.21 -25.60
N GLY A 11 -3.06 31.00 -24.63
CA GLY A 11 -2.70 30.63 -23.29
C GLY A 11 -1.83 29.39 -23.36
N GLN A 12 -0.51 29.59 -23.36
CA GLN A 12 0.41 28.73 -22.65
C GLN A 12 -0.15 28.69 -21.24
N TYR A 13 -1.07 27.75 -21.00
CA TYR A 13 -1.13 27.13 -19.70
C TYR A 13 0.32 26.74 -19.43
N PRO A 14 0.95 27.25 -18.37
CA PRO A 14 2.12 26.59 -17.85
C PRO A 14 1.56 25.19 -17.56
N THR A 15 1.80 24.23 -18.44
CA THR A 15 1.80 22.84 -18.06
C THR A 15 2.87 22.85 -17.00
N ALA A 16 2.45 23.00 -15.74
CA ALA A 16 3.27 22.65 -14.63
C ALA A 16 3.77 21.28 -15.05
N HIS A 17 5.04 21.22 -15.45
CA HIS A 17 5.74 19.97 -15.49
C HIS A 17 5.59 19.52 -14.06
N VAL A 18 4.57 18.69 -13.80
CA VAL A 18 4.44 17.90 -12.60
C VAL A 18 5.70 17.09 -12.67
N ARG A 19 6.74 17.67 -12.08
CA ARG A 19 8.07 17.13 -12.06
C ARG A 19 7.81 15.84 -11.34
N LYS A 20 7.82 14.72 -12.08
CA LYS A 20 7.69 13.39 -11.50
C LYS A 20 8.65 13.45 -10.32
N PRO A 21 8.16 13.42 -9.07
CA PRO A 21 9.07 13.46 -7.96
C PRO A 21 10.05 12.31 -8.19
N PRO A 22 11.36 12.51 -7.89
CA PRO A 22 12.32 11.42 -7.92
C PRO A 22 11.63 10.22 -7.28
N GLU A 23 11.66 9.12 -8.00
CA GLU A 23 10.89 7.89 -7.73
C GLU A 23 10.75 7.74 -6.24
N ALA A 24 9.51 7.81 -5.76
CA ALA A 24 9.20 7.72 -4.35
C ALA A 24 10.19 6.77 -3.66
N PRO A 25 10.90 7.19 -2.60
CA PRO A 25 11.65 6.28 -1.74
C PRO A 25 10.81 5.08 -1.28
N MET A 26 9.48 5.16 -1.41
CA MET A 26 8.60 3.99 -1.52
C MET A 26 8.86 3.23 -2.83
N ILE A 27 9.95 2.47 -2.81
CA ILE A 27 10.47 1.59 -3.85
C ILE A 27 9.31 0.91 -4.60
N GLY A 28 8.91 1.45 -5.75
CA GLY A 28 7.77 0.96 -6.56
C GLY A 28 7.77 -0.57 -6.75
N PRO A 29 8.94 -1.20 -6.98
CA PRO A 29 9.06 -2.66 -6.99
C PRO A 29 8.69 -3.36 -5.67
N LEU A 30 9.07 -2.83 -4.51
CA LEU A 30 8.73 -3.42 -3.20
C LEU A 30 7.24 -3.32 -2.92
N ALA A 31 6.64 -2.14 -3.12
CA ALA A 31 5.21 -1.96 -2.93
C ALA A 31 4.40 -2.91 -3.84
N THR A 32 4.82 -3.03 -5.11
CA THR A 32 4.22 -3.97 -6.06
C THR A 32 4.39 -5.42 -5.59
N GLY A 33 5.59 -5.78 -5.13
CA GLY A 33 5.87 -7.11 -4.58
C GLY A 33 4.99 -7.44 -3.37
N LEU A 34 4.78 -6.49 -2.46
CA LEU A 34 3.94 -6.66 -1.28
C LEU A 34 2.45 -6.78 -1.63
N ILE A 35 1.98 -6.01 -2.62
CA ILE A 35 0.62 -6.15 -3.16
C ILE A 35 0.42 -7.56 -3.71
N VAL A 36 1.33 -8.03 -4.59
CA VAL A 36 1.24 -9.36 -5.19
C VAL A 36 1.31 -10.44 -4.11
N LEU A 37 2.24 -10.33 -3.16
CA LEU A 37 2.37 -11.27 -2.06
C LEU A 37 1.10 -11.33 -1.20
N ALA A 38 0.54 -10.18 -0.84
CA ALA A 38 -0.68 -10.10 -0.05
C ALA A 38 -1.88 -10.73 -0.77
N LEU A 39 -2.01 -10.51 -2.08
CA LEU A 39 -3.04 -11.13 -2.90
C LEU A 39 -2.87 -12.65 -3.02
N VAL A 40 -1.63 -13.13 -3.16
CA VAL A 40 -1.34 -14.57 -3.16
C VAL A 40 -1.71 -15.20 -1.82
N ILE A 41 -1.33 -14.56 -0.71
CA ILE A 41 -1.71 -15.01 0.64
C ILE A 41 -3.23 -15.02 0.80
N ALA A 42 -3.92 -13.98 0.32
CA ALA A 42 -5.37 -13.89 0.37
C ALA A 42 -6.04 -15.04 -0.41
N LEU A 43 -5.56 -15.31 -1.63
CA LEU A 43 -6.08 -16.37 -2.48
C LEU A 43 -5.84 -17.76 -1.88
N VAL A 44 -4.63 -18.04 -1.39
CA VAL A 44 -4.29 -19.31 -0.74
C VAL A 44 -5.12 -19.51 0.53
N SER A 45 -5.34 -18.45 1.30
CA SER A 45 -6.16 -18.49 2.52
C SER A 45 -7.64 -18.75 2.20
N LEU A 46 -8.15 -18.12 1.14
CA LEU A 46 -9.51 -18.34 0.65
C LEU A 46 -9.69 -19.79 0.16
N LEU A 47 -8.74 -20.33 -0.59
CA LEU A 47 -8.74 -21.73 -1.00
C LEU A 47 -8.69 -22.68 0.21
N THR A 48 -7.86 -22.39 1.20
CA THR A 48 -7.76 -23.19 2.43
C THR A 48 -9.09 -23.20 3.20
N THR A 49 -9.76 -22.04 3.26
CA THR A 49 -11.11 -21.90 3.82
C THR A 49 -12.13 -22.74 3.06
N ALA A 50 -12.13 -22.64 1.72
CA ALA A 50 -13.04 -23.39 0.85
C ALA A 50 -12.83 -24.91 0.94
N LEU A 51 -11.59 -25.34 1.18
CA LEU A 51 -11.23 -26.73 1.43
C LEU A 51 -11.52 -27.20 2.87
N ASN A 52 -12.15 -26.36 3.71
CA ASN A 52 -12.47 -26.63 5.11
C ASN A 52 -11.26 -27.02 5.96
N LYS A 53 -10.08 -26.51 5.64
CA LYS A 53 -8.85 -26.77 6.38
C LYS A 53 -8.61 -25.72 7.45
N ALA A 54 -8.10 -26.15 8.59
CA ALA A 54 -7.62 -25.27 9.64
C ALA A 54 -6.35 -24.52 9.21
N MET A 55 -6.02 -23.44 9.91
CA MET A 55 -4.84 -22.65 9.60
C MET A 55 -3.56 -23.45 9.87
N GLY A 56 -2.71 -23.56 8.86
CA GLY A 56 -1.42 -24.24 8.93
C GLY A 56 -0.25 -23.28 9.07
N ASN A 57 0.90 -23.81 9.50
CA ASN A 57 2.15 -23.05 9.67
C ASN A 57 2.60 -22.32 8.40
N VAL A 58 2.25 -22.82 7.20
CA VAL A 58 2.59 -22.17 5.93
C VAL A 58 1.94 -20.79 5.81
N LEU A 59 0.66 -20.64 6.18
CA LEU A 59 -0.04 -19.34 6.14
C LEU A 59 0.55 -18.38 7.17
N LEU A 60 0.94 -18.87 8.33
CA LEU A 60 1.61 -18.06 9.36
C LEU A 60 2.97 -17.57 8.91
N VAL A 61 3.79 -18.44 8.33
CA VAL A 61 5.10 -18.06 7.78
C VAL A 61 4.93 -17.06 6.65
N ALA A 62 3.98 -17.29 5.74
CA ALA A 62 3.70 -16.37 4.65
C ALA A 62 3.26 -14.98 5.17
N LEU A 63 2.41 -14.94 6.18
CA LEU A 63 1.99 -13.70 6.84
C LEU A 63 3.17 -13.00 7.55
N GLY A 64 4.07 -13.76 8.17
CA GLY A 64 5.29 -13.23 8.77
C GLY A 64 6.25 -12.62 7.74
N VAL A 65 6.37 -13.23 6.55
CA VAL A 65 7.15 -12.67 5.43
C VAL A 65 6.52 -11.37 4.93
N LEU A 66 5.18 -11.34 4.80
CA LEU A 66 4.46 -10.13 4.43
C LEU A 66 4.67 -9.01 5.46
N GLU A 67 4.51 -9.32 6.76
CA GLU A 67 4.71 -8.38 7.86
C GLU A 67 6.12 -7.79 7.86
N LEU A 68 7.14 -8.63 7.68
CA LEU A 68 8.53 -8.16 7.61
C LEU A 68 8.74 -7.18 6.43
N GLY A 69 8.15 -7.50 5.27
CA GLY A 69 8.22 -6.61 4.11
C GLY A 69 7.49 -5.28 4.32
N LEU A 70 6.35 -5.29 5.01
CA LEU A 70 5.60 -4.09 5.38
C LEU A 70 6.38 -3.22 6.38
N LEU A 71 7.08 -3.84 7.34
CA LEU A 71 7.96 -3.12 8.27
C LEU A 71 9.15 -2.47 7.55
N VAL A 72 9.76 -3.16 6.57
CA VAL A 72 10.81 -2.56 5.73
C VAL A 72 10.27 -1.36 4.95
N GLN A 73 9.09 -1.49 4.33
CA GLN A 73 8.44 -0.38 3.64
C GLN A 73 8.15 0.79 4.59
N ALA A 74 7.65 0.53 5.80
CA ALA A 74 7.39 1.55 6.81
C ALA A 74 8.68 2.27 7.23
N GLY A 75 9.78 1.56 7.43
CA GLY A 75 11.08 2.16 7.76
C GLY A 75 11.59 3.10 6.65
N LEU A 76 11.48 2.68 5.39
CA LEU A 76 11.85 3.51 4.24
C LEU A 76 10.97 4.77 4.14
N LEU A 77 9.68 4.61 4.39
CA LEU A 77 8.73 5.71 4.39
C LEU A 77 9.05 6.73 5.48
N ILE A 78 9.26 6.27 6.72
CA ILE A 78 9.63 7.13 7.85
C ILE A 78 10.94 7.85 7.57
N ALA A 79 11.95 7.15 7.01
CA ALA A 79 13.22 7.76 6.65
C ALA A 79 13.04 8.90 5.63
N ALA A 80 12.15 8.75 4.65
CA ALA A 80 11.83 9.80 3.68
C ALA A 80 11.08 10.98 4.32
N LEU A 81 10.14 10.71 5.23
CA LEU A 81 9.46 11.76 6.00
C LEU A 81 10.43 12.59 6.84
N VAL A 82 11.39 11.95 7.50
CA VAL A 82 12.42 12.63 8.31
C VAL A 82 13.34 13.50 7.44
N ARG A 83 13.56 13.14 6.18
CA ARG A 83 14.30 13.96 5.20
C ARG A 83 13.49 15.13 4.62
N GLY A 84 12.21 15.24 4.98
CA GLY A 84 11.30 16.26 4.45
C GLY A 84 10.75 15.96 3.06
N GLU A 85 10.84 14.72 2.60
CA GLU A 85 10.37 14.27 1.27
C GLU A 85 8.90 13.80 1.29
N GLY A 86 8.15 14.16 2.34
CA GLY A 86 6.78 13.69 2.57
C GLY A 86 5.72 14.40 1.72
N PRO A 87 4.61 13.72 1.38
CA PRO A 87 3.48 14.31 0.68
C PRO A 87 2.73 15.31 1.56
N ALA A 88 1.95 16.20 0.93
CA ALA A 88 1.15 17.22 1.62
C ALA A 88 0.21 16.62 2.68
N GLU A 89 -0.33 15.42 2.43
CA GLU A 89 -1.16 14.67 3.38
C GLU A 89 -0.37 13.62 4.18
N THR A 90 0.63 14.07 4.95
CA THR A 90 1.45 13.16 5.77
C THR A 90 0.62 12.43 6.85
N ALA A 91 -0.43 13.05 7.40
CA ALA A 91 -1.29 12.41 8.41
C ALA A 91 -2.07 11.20 7.85
N THR A 92 -2.66 11.35 6.66
CA THR A 92 -3.37 10.26 5.96
C THR A 92 -2.43 9.11 5.65
N LEU A 93 -1.23 9.43 5.16
CA LEU A 93 -0.18 8.46 4.86
C LEU A 93 0.22 7.64 6.11
N ILE A 94 0.44 8.30 7.25
CA ILE A 94 0.78 7.61 8.52
C ILE A 94 -0.37 6.70 8.97
N GLY A 95 -1.62 7.13 8.81
CA GLY A 95 -2.79 6.29 9.13
C GLY A 95 -2.83 5.00 8.31
N TYR A 96 -2.58 5.08 7.00
CA TYR A 96 -2.50 3.89 6.16
C TYR A 96 -1.30 3.00 6.50
N MET A 97 -0.14 3.61 6.77
CA MET A 97 1.06 2.88 7.20
C MET A 97 0.80 2.08 8.49
N ALA A 98 0.21 2.72 9.49
CA ALA A 98 -0.14 2.07 10.75
C ALA A 98 -1.10 0.90 10.53
N GLY A 99 -2.15 1.11 9.73
CA GLY A 99 -3.10 0.04 9.39
C GLY A 99 -2.44 -1.13 8.67
N THR A 100 -1.56 -0.87 7.71
CA THR A 100 -0.84 -1.95 7.00
C THR A 100 0.02 -2.81 7.92
N VAL A 101 0.67 -2.23 8.94
CA VAL A 101 1.52 -2.97 9.88
C VAL A 101 0.69 -3.67 10.97
N VAL A 102 -0.45 -3.10 11.38
CA VAL A 102 -1.25 -3.67 12.48
C VAL A 102 -2.16 -4.81 12.00
N ILE A 103 -2.65 -4.77 10.76
CA ILE A 103 -3.60 -5.78 10.25
C ILE A 103 -3.03 -7.21 10.26
N PRO A 104 -1.81 -7.49 9.75
CA PRO A 104 -1.28 -8.84 9.72
C PRO A 104 -1.07 -9.48 11.11
N PRO A 105 -0.49 -8.84 12.13
CA PRO A 105 -0.31 -9.46 13.44
C PRO A 105 -1.65 -9.70 14.14
N VAL A 106 -2.63 -8.81 13.99
CA VAL A 106 -3.99 -9.01 14.51
C VAL A 106 -4.64 -10.22 13.82
N ALA A 107 -4.50 -10.33 12.50
CA ALA A 107 -5.02 -11.46 11.74
C ALA A 107 -4.34 -12.78 12.11
N ALA A 108 -3.01 -12.79 12.31
CA ALA A 108 -2.28 -13.95 12.79
C ALA A 108 -2.76 -14.40 14.17
N PHE A 109 -2.85 -13.45 15.12
CA PHE A 109 -3.28 -13.74 16.48
C PHE A 109 -4.67 -14.38 16.51
N TRP A 110 -5.62 -13.81 15.75
CA TRP A 110 -6.96 -14.37 15.64
C TRP A 110 -6.95 -15.72 14.91
N GLY A 111 -6.27 -15.81 13.78
CA GLY A 111 -6.20 -17.05 13.00
C GLY A 111 -5.64 -18.22 13.80
N VAL A 112 -4.64 -18.00 14.67
CA VAL A 112 -4.04 -19.05 15.52
C VAL A 112 -5.01 -19.50 16.61
N GLY A 113 -5.80 -18.57 17.15
CA GLY A 113 -6.83 -18.88 18.12
C GLY A 113 -7.98 -19.71 17.54
N GLU A 114 -8.26 -19.55 16.25
CA GLU A 114 -9.37 -20.21 15.57
C GLU A 114 -8.93 -21.51 14.88
N ARG A 115 -9.18 -22.65 15.53
CA ARG A 115 -8.79 -23.98 14.99
C ARG A 115 -9.69 -24.49 13.87
N SER A 116 -10.77 -23.80 13.54
CA SER A 116 -11.66 -24.19 12.43
C SER A 116 -11.21 -23.60 11.08
N ARG A 117 -12.03 -23.83 10.04
CA ARG A 117 -11.87 -23.20 8.71
C ARG A 117 -11.96 -21.67 8.73
N TRP A 118 -12.42 -21.08 9.83
CA TRP A 118 -12.53 -19.63 9.97
C TRP A 118 -11.19 -18.95 10.23
N GLY A 119 -10.16 -19.67 10.70
CA GLY A 119 -8.80 -19.12 10.87
C GLY A 119 -8.23 -18.57 9.57
N PRO A 120 -8.14 -19.38 8.49
CA PRO A 120 -7.72 -18.90 7.17
C PRO A 120 -8.67 -17.84 6.56
N ALA A 121 -9.95 -17.84 6.89
CA ALA A 121 -10.89 -16.84 6.37
C ALA A 121 -10.51 -15.42 6.83
N VAL A 122 -10.09 -15.27 8.09
CA VAL A 122 -9.59 -14.00 8.62
C VAL A 122 -8.31 -13.55 7.90
N ILE A 123 -7.40 -14.49 7.62
CA ILE A 123 -6.18 -14.19 6.86
C ILE A 123 -6.50 -13.76 5.43
N ALA A 124 -7.53 -14.34 4.80
CA ALA A 124 -7.97 -13.94 3.46
C ALA A 124 -8.43 -12.47 3.43
N VAL A 125 -9.24 -12.06 4.42
CA VAL A 125 -9.71 -10.67 4.55
C VAL A 125 -8.54 -9.71 4.82
N ALA A 126 -7.65 -10.08 5.74
CA ALA A 126 -6.47 -9.29 6.06
C ALA A 126 -5.54 -9.10 4.85
N GLY A 127 -5.21 -10.20 4.15
CA GLY A 127 -4.40 -10.16 2.94
C GLY A 127 -5.03 -9.35 1.81
N PHE A 128 -6.37 -9.32 1.72
CA PHE A 128 -7.07 -8.50 0.73
C PHE A 128 -7.09 -7.00 1.07
N ALA A 129 -7.07 -6.64 2.35
CA ALA A 129 -7.05 -5.23 2.77
C ALA A 129 -5.71 -4.53 2.45
N ILE A 130 -4.59 -5.25 2.57
CA ILE A 130 -3.22 -4.70 2.38
C ILE A 130 -3.04 -4.03 1.00
N PRO A 131 -3.42 -4.65 -0.14
CA PRO A 131 -3.35 -4.00 -1.46
C PRO A 131 -4.01 -2.64 -1.55
N GLY A 132 -5.21 -2.48 -0.96
CA GLY A 132 -5.94 -1.22 -0.98
C GLY A 132 -5.20 -0.12 -0.22
N MET A 133 -4.61 -0.47 0.93
CA MET A 133 -3.87 0.48 1.76
C MET A 133 -2.52 0.86 1.13
N VAL A 134 -1.76 -0.12 0.64
CA VAL A 134 -0.48 0.12 -0.06
C VAL A 134 -0.70 0.92 -1.34
N GLY A 135 -1.75 0.58 -2.11
CA GLY A 135 -2.14 1.33 -3.30
C GLY A 135 -2.52 2.78 -2.98
N ARG A 136 -3.26 3.02 -1.89
CA ARG A 136 -3.60 4.37 -1.46
C ARG A 136 -2.38 5.17 -1.01
N MET A 137 -1.44 4.57 -0.29
CA MET A 137 -0.17 5.21 0.07
C MET A 137 0.63 5.60 -1.17
N LEU A 138 0.66 4.74 -2.20
CA LEU A 138 1.34 5.03 -3.46
C LEU A 138 0.70 6.21 -4.19
N GLN A 139 -0.63 6.28 -4.26
CA GLN A 139 -1.36 7.41 -4.86
C GLN A 139 -1.06 8.74 -4.15
N LEU A 140 -1.08 8.74 -2.81
CA LEU A 140 -0.78 9.91 -2.00
C LEU A 140 0.63 10.43 -2.25
N TRP A 141 1.60 9.53 -2.45
CA TRP A 141 2.98 9.90 -2.71
C TRP A 141 3.21 10.40 -4.14
N GLN A 142 2.51 9.82 -5.11
CA GLN A 142 2.60 10.23 -6.51
C GLN A 142 1.83 11.53 -6.78
N GLY A 143 1.11 12.09 -5.80
CA GLY A 143 0.28 13.27 -5.97
C GLY A 143 -0.87 13.04 -6.97
N THR A 144 -1.30 11.78 -7.13
CA THR A 144 -2.38 11.38 -8.04
C THR A 144 -3.69 11.14 -7.26
N ALA A 145 -3.79 11.74 -6.08
CA ALA A 145 -4.92 11.59 -5.16
C ALA A 145 -6.06 12.56 -5.47
#